data_AF-Q1YXP5-F1
#
_entry.id   AF-Q1YXP5-F1
#
_cell.length_a   1.000
_cell.length_b   1.000
_cell.length_c   1.000
_cell.angle_alpha   90.00
_cell.angle_beta   90.00
_cell.angle_gamma   90.00
#
_symmetry.space_group_name_H-M   'P 1'
#
loop_
_entity.id
_entity.type
_entity.pdbx_description
1 polymer ?
#
loop_
_entity_poly.entity_id
_entity_poly.type
_entity_poly.pdbx_seq_one_letter_code
_entity_poly.pdbx_strand_id
1 'polypeptide(L)'
;MEIVFNDGVLYFNSFFAVTIGILVLFVGRRLNAAFKPLQEFSIPEPVTGGILFSLLIALVYVTTSIEIEFNLAARDVLLVYFFTTIGINASLKDLLKGGKPLIVLLAITIGYMILQNLTGISVAKLFGLDSAVGLLGGSVSLIGGHGTAIAWAPRIGEEFGIPNAMEIGIASGTFGLNLASLMGGTIG
;
A
#
# COMPACT_ATOMS: atom_id res chain seq x y z
N MET A 1 20.27 20.21 -9.14
CA MET A 1 20.39 19.46 -7.87
C MET A 1 19.63 20.27 -6.84
N GLU A 2 18.30 20.26 -6.90
CA GLU A 2 17.52 21.36 -6.31
C GLU A 2 16.40 20.82 -5.43
N ILE A 3 16.44 21.25 -4.18
CA ILE A 3 15.29 21.45 -3.33
C ILE A 3 14.80 22.85 -3.70
N VAL A 4 13.55 22.97 -4.15
CA VAL A 4 12.99 24.25 -4.61
C VAL A 4 11.96 24.71 -3.59
N PHE A 5 12.06 25.95 -3.13
CA PHE A 5 11.03 26.57 -2.31
C PHE A 5 10.28 27.57 -3.17
N ASN A 6 8.98 27.36 -3.38
CA ASN A 6 8.14 28.24 -4.19
C ASN A 6 6.78 28.43 -3.52
N ASP A 7 6.36 29.67 -3.32
CA ASP A 7 5.03 30.04 -2.81
C ASP A 7 4.57 29.30 -1.53
N GLY A 8 5.51 29.01 -0.61
CA GLY A 8 5.21 28.29 0.63
C GLY A 8 5.28 26.76 0.51
N VAL A 9 5.59 26.23 -0.68
CA VAL A 9 5.77 24.81 -0.94
C VAL A 9 7.26 24.46 -1.08
N LEU A 10 7.71 23.46 -0.34
CA LEU A 10 9.06 22.91 -0.39
C LEU A 10 9.06 21.62 -1.21
N TYR A 11 9.63 21.70 -2.41
CA TYR A 11 9.69 20.59 -3.37
C TYR A 11 10.96 19.79 -3.21
N PHE A 12 10.80 18.49 -2.96
CA PHE A 12 11.88 17.51 -2.96
C PHE A 12 11.86 16.72 -4.27
N ASN A 13 12.99 16.72 -4.98
CA ASN A 13 13.15 15.92 -6.18
C ASN A 13 13.13 14.40 -5.88
N SER A 14 12.98 13.61 -6.95
CA SER A 14 12.90 12.14 -6.89
C SER A 14 14.06 11.47 -6.15
N PHE A 15 15.29 11.98 -6.26
CA PHE A 15 16.46 11.41 -5.57
C PHE A 15 16.37 11.60 -4.05
N PHE A 16 16.03 12.82 -3.60
CA PHE A 16 15.81 13.09 -2.19
C PHE A 16 14.59 12.35 -1.65
N ALA A 17 13.50 12.27 -2.41
CA ALA A 17 12.29 11.55 -2.02
C ALA A 17 12.59 10.07 -1.70
N VAL A 18 13.34 9.37 -2.57
CA VAL A 18 13.75 7.98 -2.33
C VAL A 18 14.70 7.87 -1.15
N THR A 19 15.66 8.78 -1.02
CA THR A 19 16.62 8.78 0.10
C THR A 19 15.91 8.97 1.44
N ILE A 20 14.98 9.93 1.51
CA ILE A 20 14.12 10.14 2.67
C ILE A 20 13.26 8.90 2.93
N GLY A 21 12.67 8.31 1.89
CA GLY A 21 11.91 7.06 2.02
C GLY A 21 12.73 5.91 2.64
N ILE A 22 14.00 5.76 2.25
CA ILE A 22 14.92 4.78 2.84
C ILE A 22 15.21 5.11 4.31
N LEU A 23 15.45 6.39 4.64
CA LEU A 23 15.66 6.80 6.03
C LEU A 23 14.43 6.53 6.89
N VAL A 24 13.24 6.85 6.37
CA VAL A 24 11.94 6.59 7.01
C VAL A 24 11.75 5.09 7.27
N LEU A 25 12.11 4.23 6.31
CA LEU A 25 12.12 2.77 6.49
C LEU A 25 13.02 2.33 7.65
N PHE A 26 14.25 2.84 7.73
CA PHE A 26 15.17 2.49 8.82
C PHE A 26 14.69 2.99 10.18
N VAL A 27 14.09 4.17 10.23
CA VAL A 27 13.45 4.69 11.44
C VAL A 27 12.30 3.77 11.86
N GLY A 28 11.41 3.41 10.94
CA GLY A 28 10.32 2.47 11.18
C GLY A 28 10.82 1.13 11.69
N ARG A 29 11.90 0.59 11.12
CA ARG A 29 12.53 -0.65 11.57
C ARG A 29 13.05 -0.56 13.00
N ARG A 30 13.69 0.54 13.38
CA ARG A 30 14.17 0.76 14.75
C ARG A 30 13.01 0.89 15.75
N LEU A 31 11.94 1.59 15.37
CA LEU A 31 10.75 1.72 16.21
C LEU A 31 10.07 0.37 16.40
N ASN A 32 9.84 -0.38 15.33
CA ASN A 32 9.29 -1.73 15.41
C ASN A 32 10.14 -2.61 16.33
N ALA A 33 11.47 -2.59 16.20
CA ALA A 33 12.37 -3.35 17.08
C ALA A 33 12.31 -2.92 18.56
N ALA A 34 11.98 -1.66 18.85
CA ALA A 34 11.89 -1.14 20.21
C ALA A 34 10.54 -1.40 20.90
N PHE A 35 9.44 -1.42 20.15
CA PHE A 35 8.08 -1.53 20.70
C PHE A 35 7.46 -2.90 20.43
N LYS A 36 7.29 -3.70 21.48
CA LYS A 36 6.68 -5.06 21.41
C LYS A 36 5.33 -5.11 20.70
N PRO A 37 4.36 -4.19 20.94
CA PRO A 37 3.08 -4.25 20.26
C PRO A 37 3.21 -4.16 18.73
N LEU A 38 4.14 -3.34 18.22
CA LEU A 38 4.36 -3.22 16.77
C LEU A 38 4.87 -4.52 16.15
N GLN A 39 5.65 -5.31 16.91
CA GLN A 39 6.12 -6.63 16.49
C GLN A 39 5.00 -7.67 16.56
N GLU A 40 4.23 -7.67 17.66
CA GLU A 40 3.11 -8.61 17.88
C GLU A 40 2.04 -8.46 16.80
N PHE A 41 1.69 -7.23 16.41
CA PHE A 41 0.76 -6.99 15.30
C PHE A 41 1.41 -7.08 13.91
N SER A 42 2.71 -7.38 13.82
CA SER A 42 3.47 -7.45 12.56
C SER A 42 3.30 -6.21 11.68
N ILE A 43 3.25 -5.02 12.30
CA ILE A 43 3.06 -3.76 11.58
C ILE A 43 4.25 -3.57 10.62
N PRO A 44 4.05 -3.32 9.32
CA PRO A 44 5.15 -3.10 8.40
C PRO A 44 6.02 -1.90 8.80
N GLU A 45 7.34 -2.04 8.74
CA GLU A 45 8.30 -0.96 9.04
C GLU A 45 8.05 0.33 8.23
N PRO A 46 7.74 0.27 6.92
CA PRO A 46 7.42 1.49 6.15
C PRO A 46 6.21 2.26 6.70
N VAL A 47 5.23 1.54 7.28
CA VAL A 47 4.01 2.15 7.83
C VAL A 47 4.34 2.89 9.12
N THR A 48 5.04 2.25 10.06
CA THR A 48 5.45 2.88 11.32
C THR A 48 6.30 4.12 11.08
N GLY A 49 7.29 4.01 10.20
CA GLY A 49 8.13 5.16 9.83
C GLY A 49 7.31 6.25 9.13
N GLY A 50 6.43 5.87 8.21
CA GLY A 50 5.58 6.78 7.46
C GLY A 50 4.63 7.57 8.34
N ILE A 51 4.00 6.95 9.34
CA ILE A 51 3.11 7.62 10.30
C ILE A 51 3.89 8.64 11.15
N LEU A 52 5.07 8.27 11.64
CA LEU A 52 5.90 9.23 12.38
C LEU A 52 6.28 10.42 11.50
N PHE A 53 6.73 10.15 10.27
CA PHE A 53 7.17 11.19 9.36
C PHE A 53 6.01 12.08 8.88
N SER A 54 4.82 11.53 8.65
CA SER A 54 3.63 12.30 8.30
C SER A 54 3.17 13.21 9.45
N LEU A 55 3.28 12.75 10.70
CA LEU A 55 3.02 13.59 11.88
C LEU A 55 4.03 14.74 11.99
N LEU A 56 5.31 14.50 11.68
CA LEU A 56 6.33 15.56 11.66
C LEU A 56 6.07 16.58 10.56
N ILE A 57 5.72 16.14 9.34
CA ILE A 57 5.33 17.04 8.24
C ILE A 57 4.08 17.84 8.61
N ALA A 58 3.07 17.19 9.21
CA ALA A 58 1.85 17.87 9.66
C ALA A 58 2.17 18.94 10.71
N LEU A 59 3.08 18.66 11.65
CA LEU A 59 3.54 19.64 12.64
C LEU A 59 4.24 20.83 11.98
N VAL A 60 5.11 20.58 10.99
CA VAL A 60 5.75 21.64 10.21
C VAL A 60 4.68 22.50 9.53
N TYR A 61 3.73 21.88 8.83
CA TYR A 61 2.65 22.61 8.15
C TYR A 61 1.84 23.48 9.12
N VAL A 62 1.40 22.94 10.25
CA VAL A 62 0.59 23.69 11.22
C VAL A 62 1.36 24.84 11.88
N THR A 63 2.69 24.74 12.02
CA THR A 63 3.51 25.76 12.70
C THR A 63 4.10 26.81 11.77
N THR A 64 4.42 26.45 10.52
CA THR A 64 5.09 27.33 9.56
C THR A 64 4.26 27.65 8.32
N SER A 65 3.13 26.97 8.12
CA SER A 65 2.33 27.01 6.88
C SER A 65 3.13 26.60 5.63
N ILE A 66 4.22 25.85 5.81
CA ILE A 66 5.03 25.33 4.70
C ILE A 66 4.49 23.96 4.29
N GLU A 67 4.10 23.83 3.02
CA GLU A 67 3.74 22.57 2.40
C GLU A 67 4.98 21.82 1.93
N ILE A 68 4.96 20.50 1.99
CA ILE A 68 6.07 19.66 1.55
C ILE A 68 5.56 18.72 0.46
N GLU A 69 6.17 18.81 -0.72
CA GLU A 69 5.81 17.98 -1.87
C GLU A 69 7.00 17.13 -2.31
N PHE A 70 6.75 15.83 -2.54
CA PHE A 70 7.76 14.89 -3.00
C PHE A 70 7.47 14.49 -4.44
N ASN A 71 8.46 14.62 -5.31
CA ASN A 71 8.39 14.07 -6.65
C ASN A 71 8.56 12.54 -6.59
N LEU A 72 7.56 11.79 -7.04
CA LEU A 72 7.52 10.33 -6.96
C LEU A 72 7.95 9.60 -8.24
N ALA A 73 8.51 10.28 -9.24
CA ALA A 73 8.88 9.65 -10.51
C ALA A 73 9.84 8.46 -10.34
N ALA A 74 10.80 8.54 -9.40
CA ALA A 74 11.69 7.42 -9.09
C ALA A 74 10.93 6.21 -8.52
N ARG A 75 9.91 6.41 -7.67
CA ARG A 75 9.05 5.31 -7.18
C ARG A 75 8.39 4.60 -8.36
N ASP A 76 7.84 5.36 -9.31
CA ASP A 76 7.10 4.80 -10.43
C ASP A 76 8.00 3.95 -11.34
N VAL A 77 9.21 4.45 -11.62
CA VAL A 77 10.24 3.69 -12.36
C VAL A 77 10.63 2.41 -11.60
N LEU A 78 10.83 2.50 -10.28
CA LEU A 78 11.17 1.34 -9.46
C LEU A 78 10.04 0.30 -9.42
N LEU A 79 8.77 0.72 -9.43
CA LEU A 79 7.63 -0.20 -9.51
C LEU A 79 7.58 -0.92 -10.86
N VAL A 80 7.85 -0.22 -11.96
CA VAL A 80 7.96 -0.86 -13.28
C VAL A 80 9.06 -1.92 -13.28
N TYR A 81 10.24 -1.62 -12.73
CA TYR A 81 11.30 -2.62 -12.59
C TYR A 81 10.87 -3.77 -11.70
N PHE A 82 10.30 -3.50 -10.52
CA PHE A 82 9.87 -4.51 -9.57
C PHE A 82 8.86 -5.50 -10.18
N PHE A 83 7.79 -5.00 -10.79
CA PHE A 83 6.77 -5.86 -11.40
C PHE A 83 7.30 -6.59 -12.63
N THR A 84 8.15 -5.95 -13.43
CA THR A 84 8.81 -6.60 -14.58
C THR A 84 9.71 -7.74 -14.11
N THR A 85 10.50 -7.53 -13.06
CA THR A 85 11.38 -8.56 -12.49
C THR A 85 10.58 -9.70 -11.87
N ILE A 86 9.47 -9.44 -11.19
CA ILE A 86 8.56 -10.51 -10.71
C ILE A 86 8.01 -11.30 -11.90
N GLY A 87 7.55 -10.62 -12.95
CA GLY A 87 7.00 -11.26 -14.14
C GLY A 87 8.00 -12.15 -14.87
N ILE A 88 9.26 -11.71 -15.01
CA ILE A 88 10.32 -12.49 -15.65
C ILE A 88 10.78 -13.66 -14.77
N ASN A 89 10.83 -13.48 -13.44
CA ASN A 89 11.14 -14.56 -12.49
C ASN A 89 9.99 -15.57 -12.35
N ALA A 90 8.77 -15.23 -12.77
CA ALA A 90 7.65 -16.15 -12.76
C ALA A 90 7.85 -17.23 -13.83
N SER A 91 8.19 -18.43 -13.37
CA SER A 91 8.40 -19.59 -14.23
C SER A 91 7.06 -20.25 -14.58
N LEU A 92 6.62 -20.12 -15.84
CA LEU A 92 5.46 -20.85 -16.35
C LEU A 92 5.61 -22.36 -16.16
N LYS A 93 6.85 -22.86 -16.18
CA LYS A 93 7.15 -24.28 -15.94
C LYS A 93 6.80 -24.69 -14.51
N ASP A 94 7.07 -23.84 -13.52
CA ASP A 94 6.72 -24.12 -12.12
C ASP A 94 5.21 -23.97 -11.87
N LEU A 95 4.55 -23.06 -12.59
CA LEU A 95 3.09 -22.97 -12.62
C LEU A 95 2.47 -24.28 -13.16
N LEU A 96 2.96 -24.79 -14.29
CA LEU A 96 2.49 -26.05 -14.88
C LEU A 96 2.77 -27.27 -13.98
N LYS A 97 3.92 -27.31 -13.29
CA LYS A 97 4.22 -28.35 -12.28
C LYS A 97 3.26 -28.33 -11.10
N GLY A 98 2.69 -27.16 -10.76
CA GLY A 98 1.68 -27.03 -9.70
C GLY A 98 0.42 -27.85 -9.95
N GLY A 99 0.13 -28.21 -11.20
CA GLY A 99 -0.86 -29.23 -11.59
C GLY A 99 -2.25 -29.00 -10.98
N LYS A 100 -2.91 -30.10 -10.58
CA LYS A 100 -4.26 -30.08 -10.03
C LYS A 100 -4.37 -29.28 -8.71
N PRO A 101 -3.44 -29.38 -7.74
CA PRO A 101 -3.49 -28.56 -6.53
C PRO A 101 -3.48 -27.06 -6.81
N LEU A 102 -2.66 -26.60 -7.76
CA LEU A 102 -2.63 -25.19 -8.14
C LEU A 102 -3.97 -24.72 -8.72
N ILE A 103 -4.58 -25.51 -9.61
CA ILE A 103 -5.89 -25.16 -10.20
C ILE A 103 -6.97 -25.07 -9.11
N VAL A 104 -6.98 -26.02 -8.17
CA VAL A 104 -7.94 -26.01 -7.04
C VAL A 104 -7.72 -24.79 -6.17
N LEU A 105 -6.46 -24.49 -5.80
CA LEU A 105 -6.13 -23.30 -5.03
C LEU A 105 -6.57 -22.02 -5.75
N LEU A 106 -6.28 -21.91 -7.05
CA LEU A 106 -6.66 -20.75 -7.86
C LEU A 106 -8.19 -20.59 -7.92
N ALA A 107 -8.93 -21.67 -8.14
CA ALA A 107 -10.39 -21.63 -8.17
C ALA A 107 -10.97 -21.19 -6.82
N ILE A 108 -10.44 -21.71 -5.71
CA ILE A 108 -10.84 -21.30 -4.35
C ILE A 108 -10.52 -19.83 -4.13
N THR A 109 -9.30 -19.38 -4.46
CA THR A 109 -8.87 -17.98 -4.32
C THR A 109 -9.76 -17.04 -5.12
N ILE A 110 -10.04 -17.35 -6.39
CA ILE A 110 -10.95 -16.55 -7.22
C ILE A 110 -12.36 -16.52 -6.62
N GLY A 111 -12.86 -17.65 -6.13
CA GLY A 111 -14.14 -17.72 -5.41
C GLY A 111 -14.18 -16.78 -4.19
N TYR A 112 -13.14 -16.82 -3.35
CA TYR A 112 -13.02 -15.91 -2.21
C TYR A 112 -12.83 -14.46 -2.63
N MET A 113 -12.11 -14.16 -3.72
CA MET A 113 -12.00 -12.80 -4.25
C MET A 113 -13.35 -12.23 -4.65
N ILE A 114 -14.21 -13.04 -5.27
CA ILE A 114 -15.57 -12.61 -5.63
C ILE A 114 -16.37 -12.32 -4.36
N LEU A 115 -16.36 -13.22 -3.37
CA LEU A 115 -17.05 -13.01 -2.10
C LEU A 115 -16.54 -11.78 -1.34
N GLN A 116 -15.22 -11.58 -1.32
CA GLN A 116 -14.57 -10.43 -0.71
C GLN A 116 -14.99 -9.13 -1.39
N ASN A 117 -15.01 -9.09 -2.72
CA ASN A 117 -15.43 -7.91 -3.48
C ASN A 117 -16.92 -7.63 -3.31
N LEU A 118 -17.78 -8.65 -3.33
CA LEU A 118 -19.21 -8.48 -3.05
C LEU A 118 -19.44 -7.92 -1.64
N THR A 119 -18.69 -8.41 -0.65
CA THR A 119 -18.75 -7.92 0.72
C THR A 119 -18.29 -6.46 0.79
N GLY A 120 -17.12 -6.14 0.21
CA GLY A 120 -16.57 -4.78 0.18
C GLY A 120 -17.49 -3.78 -0.52
N ILE A 121 -18.04 -4.14 -1.68
CA ILE A 121 -19.01 -3.31 -2.41
C ILE A 121 -20.30 -3.13 -1.59
N SER A 122 -20.79 -4.18 -0.93
CA SER A 122 -22.00 -4.10 -0.11
C SER A 122 -21.79 -3.14 1.06
N VAL A 123 -20.66 -3.24 1.76
CA VAL A 123 -20.30 -2.32 2.84
C VAL A 123 -20.16 -0.90 2.32
N ALA A 124 -19.43 -0.67 1.21
CA ALA A 124 -19.29 0.67 0.61
C ALA A 124 -20.66 1.31 0.31
N LYS A 125 -21.58 0.56 -0.29
CA LYS A 125 -22.95 1.03 -0.58
C LYS A 125 -23.74 1.35 0.67
N LEU A 126 -23.59 0.59 1.76
CA LEU A 126 -24.25 0.88 3.05
C LEU A 126 -23.81 2.24 3.62
N PHE A 127 -22.57 2.65 3.35
CA PHE A 127 -22.04 3.96 3.74
C PHE A 127 -22.24 5.04 2.66
N GLY A 128 -22.96 4.75 1.57
CA GLY A 128 -23.20 5.70 0.49
C GLY A 128 -21.98 5.98 -0.40
N LEU A 129 -20.97 5.10 -0.38
CA LEU A 129 -19.75 5.21 -1.17
C LEU A 129 -19.83 4.45 -2.50
N ASP A 130 -18.98 4.82 -3.44
CA ASP A 130 -18.88 4.15 -4.74
C ASP A 130 -18.44 2.69 -4.60
N SER A 131 -18.88 1.83 -5.53
CA SER A 131 -18.50 0.41 -5.53
C SER A 131 -16.99 0.20 -5.71
N ALA A 132 -16.30 1.11 -6.40
CA ALA A 132 -14.86 1.09 -6.56
C ALA A 132 -14.10 1.28 -5.24
N VAL A 133 -14.68 2.02 -4.27
CA VAL A 133 -14.14 2.08 -2.89
C VAL A 133 -14.18 0.70 -2.24
N GLY A 134 -15.27 -0.04 -2.45
CA GLY A 134 -15.41 -1.43 -1.97
C GLY A 134 -14.39 -2.39 -2.60
N LEU A 135 -14.02 -2.19 -3.86
CA LEU A 135 -12.98 -2.97 -4.53
C LEU A 135 -11.56 -2.61 -4.04
N LEU A 136 -11.29 -1.33 -3.82
CA LEU A 136 -10.05 -0.84 -3.21
C LEU A 136 -9.88 -1.41 -1.80
N GLY A 137 -10.94 -1.44 -0.99
CA GLY A 137 -10.94 -2.09 0.32
C GLY A 137 -10.95 -3.62 0.29
N GLY A 138 -11.27 -4.21 -0.87
CA GLY A 138 -11.38 -5.64 -1.11
C GLY A 138 -10.14 -6.23 -1.77
N SER A 139 -10.33 -6.98 -2.86
CA SER A 139 -9.25 -7.79 -3.45
C SER A 139 -8.08 -6.97 -3.98
N VAL A 140 -8.30 -5.72 -4.40
CA VAL A 140 -7.24 -4.86 -4.94
C VAL A 140 -6.13 -4.66 -3.91
N SER A 141 -6.49 -4.53 -2.63
CA SER A 141 -5.54 -4.31 -1.54
C SER A 141 -5.29 -5.54 -0.69
N LEU A 142 -6.33 -6.33 -0.39
CA LEU A 142 -6.22 -7.48 0.53
C LEU A 142 -5.61 -8.72 -0.12
N ILE A 143 -5.73 -8.88 -1.43
CA ILE A 143 -5.11 -9.98 -2.19
C ILE A 143 -3.92 -9.46 -3.00
N GLY A 144 -4.11 -8.33 -3.71
CA GLY A 144 -3.07 -7.72 -4.52
C GLY A 144 -1.97 -7.01 -3.72
N GLY A 145 -2.20 -6.73 -2.44
CA GLY A 145 -1.27 -6.01 -1.57
C GLY A 145 -1.06 -4.55 -1.99
N HIS A 146 -0.13 -3.89 -1.29
CA HIS A 146 0.22 -2.48 -1.53
C HIS A 146 0.69 -2.21 -2.96
N GLY A 147 1.35 -3.17 -3.60
CA GLY A 147 1.81 -3.02 -4.98
C GLY A 147 0.67 -2.86 -5.98
N THR A 148 -0.36 -3.72 -5.88
CA THR A 148 -1.53 -3.65 -6.77
C THR A 148 -2.36 -2.41 -6.46
N ALA A 149 -2.51 -2.04 -5.18
CA ALA A 149 -3.15 -0.79 -4.78
C ALA A 149 -2.44 0.43 -5.38
N ILE A 150 -1.12 0.51 -5.31
CA ILE A 150 -0.35 1.63 -5.89
C ILE A 150 -0.48 1.69 -7.41
N ALA A 151 -0.49 0.54 -8.09
CA ALA A 151 -0.61 0.48 -9.54
C ALA A 151 -2.01 0.88 -10.05
N TRP A 152 -3.08 0.49 -9.33
CA TRP A 152 -4.46 0.64 -9.81
C TRP A 152 -5.22 1.83 -9.20
N ALA A 153 -4.85 2.30 -8.02
CA ALA A 153 -5.55 3.40 -7.36
C ALA A 153 -5.61 4.70 -8.17
N PRO A 154 -4.57 5.16 -8.90
CA PRO A 154 -4.66 6.37 -9.72
C PRO A 154 -5.75 6.25 -10.79
N ARG A 155 -5.80 5.09 -11.47
CA ARG A 155 -6.79 4.84 -12.51
C ARG A 155 -8.22 4.80 -11.95
N ILE A 156 -8.39 4.12 -10.81
CA ILE A 156 -9.68 4.06 -10.11
C ILE A 156 -10.09 5.46 -9.63
N GLY A 157 -9.15 6.26 -9.11
CA GLY A 157 -9.42 7.62 -8.66
C GLY A 157 -9.89 8.54 -9.78
N GLU A 158 -9.27 8.47 -10.96
CA GLU A 158 -9.66 9.23 -12.15
C GLU A 158 -11.01 8.79 -12.72
N GLU A 159 -11.23 7.48 -12.87
CA GLU A 159 -12.44 6.95 -13.52
C GLU A 159 -13.69 7.07 -12.65
N PHE A 160 -13.54 6.93 -11.32
CA PHE A 160 -14.66 6.91 -10.38
C PHE A 160 -14.74 8.17 -9.50
N GLY A 161 -13.86 9.15 -9.73
CA GLY A 161 -13.86 10.42 -8.98
C GLY A 161 -13.52 10.25 -7.50
N ILE A 162 -12.61 9.32 -7.18
CA ILE A 162 -12.20 9.00 -5.80
C ILE A 162 -10.81 9.61 -5.56
N PRO A 163 -10.70 10.84 -5.04
CA PRO A 163 -9.42 11.54 -4.93
C PRO A 163 -8.45 10.85 -3.96
N ASN A 164 -8.96 10.12 -2.97
CA ASN A 164 -8.18 9.43 -1.94
C ASN A 164 -8.05 7.91 -2.19
N ALA A 165 -8.14 7.47 -3.45
CA ALA A 165 -8.10 6.05 -3.81
C ALA A 165 -6.81 5.36 -3.35
N MET A 166 -5.68 6.07 -3.40
CA MET A 166 -4.36 5.56 -3.01
C MET A 166 -4.30 5.28 -1.51
N GLU A 167 -4.77 6.23 -0.71
CA GLU A 167 -4.82 6.18 0.75
C GLU A 167 -5.73 5.05 1.20
N ILE A 168 -6.91 4.93 0.60
CA ILE A 168 -7.86 3.83 0.89
C ILE A 168 -7.19 2.48 0.63
N GLY A 169 -6.55 2.31 -0.53
CA GLY A 169 -5.93 1.04 -0.90
C GLY A 169 -4.76 0.66 0.02
N ILE A 170 -3.83 1.59 0.25
CA ILE A 170 -2.67 1.38 1.13
C ILE A 170 -3.11 1.10 2.58
N ALA A 171 -4.10 1.85 3.09
CA ALA A 171 -4.63 1.65 4.43
C ALA A 171 -5.31 0.28 4.55
N SER A 172 -6.13 -0.10 3.58
CA SER A 172 -6.82 -1.39 3.55
C SER A 172 -5.85 -2.57 3.49
N GLY A 173 -4.82 -2.49 2.65
CA GLY A 173 -3.78 -3.51 2.56
C GLY A 173 -3.02 -3.70 3.88
N THR A 174 -2.69 -2.59 4.55
CA THR A 174 -2.04 -2.62 5.87
C THR A 174 -2.94 -3.25 6.93
N PHE A 175 -4.20 -2.81 7.00
CA PHE A 175 -5.15 -3.32 7.97
C PHE A 175 -5.45 -4.81 7.74
N GLY A 176 -5.55 -5.22 6.47
CA GLY A 176 -5.68 -6.62 6.08
C GLY A 176 -4.54 -7.49 6.58
N LEU A 177 -3.30 -7.01 6.47
CA LEU A 177 -2.12 -7.72 6.97
C LEU A 177 -2.15 -7.89 8.49
N ASN A 178 -2.56 -6.84 9.22
CA ASN A 178 -2.71 -6.91 10.68
C ASN A 178 -3.83 -7.88 11.09
N LEU A 179 -4.98 -7.86 10.41
CA LEU A 179 -6.07 -8.81 10.68
C LEU A 179 -5.67 -10.25 10.34
N ALA A 180 -4.96 -10.46 9.24
CA ALA A 180 -4.44 -11.77 8.86
C ALA A 180 -3.44 -12.30 9.89
N SER A 181 -2.56 -11.43 10.41
CA SER A 181 -1.64 -11.77 11.50
C SER A 181 -2.39 -12.16 12.78
N LEU A 182 -3.46 -11.45 13.13
CA LEU A 182 -4.30 -11.80 14.28
C LEU A 182 -5.03 -13.14 14.12
N MET A 183 -5.53 -13.44 12.92
CA MET A 183 -6.24 -14.69 12.64
C MET A 183 -5.29 -15.90 12.49
N GLY A 184 -4.09 -15.68 11.93
CA GLY A 184 -3.09 -16.73 11.69
C GLY A 184 -2.15 -16.96 12.87
N GLY A 185 -1.82 -15.91 13.63
CA GLY A 185 -0.87 -15.95 14.76
C GLY A 185 -1.42 -16.61 16.02
N THR A 186 -2.74 -16.77 16.16
CA THR A 186 -3.35 -17.57 17.24
C THR A 186 -3.39 -19.08 16.93
N ILE A 187 -2.93 -19.49 15.74
CA ILE A 187 -2.75 -20.90 15.37
C ILE A 187 -1.24 -21.20 15.39
N GLY A 188 -0.65 -21.11 16.58
CA GLY A 188 0.71 -21.52 16.89
C GLY A 188 0.69 -22.55 18.01
#